data_AF-A0A1B9XXH1-F1
#
_entry.id   AF-A0A1B9XXH1-F1
#
_cell.length_a   1.000
_cell.length_b   1.000
_cell.length_c   1.000
_cell.angle_alpha   90.00
_cell.angle_beta   90.00
_cell.angle_gamma   90.00
#
_symmetry.space_group_name_H-M   'P 1'
#
loop_
_entity.id
_entity.type
_entity.pdbx_description
1 polymer ?
#
loop_
_entity_poly.entity_id
_entity_poly.type
_entity_poly.pdbx_seq_one_letter_code
_entity_poly.pdbx_strand_id
1 'polypeptide(L)' 'MKQKIYYEFKDVLELTKISERTFRYRIKELKTKYKDQPDLLYKKRHSWKIHISILFEFNNKYTNKN' A
#
# COMPACT_ATOMS: atom_id res chain seq x y z
N MET A 1 8.70 -11.32 -16.46
CA MET A 1 7.77 -11.42 -15.29
C MET A 1 6.63 -10.44 -15.50
N LYS A 2 5.36 -10.89 -15.44
CA LYS A 2 4.22 -9.95 -15.39
C LYS A 2 4.22 -9.27 -14.02
N GLN A 3 4.37 -7.94 -13.97
CA GLN A 3 4.23 -7.21 -12.71
C GLN A 3 2.79 -7.34 -12.20
N LYS A 4 2.62 -7.60 -10.91
CA LYS A 4 1.30 -7.58 -10.27
C LYS A 4 0.77 -6.14 -10.33
N ILE A 5 -0.46 -5.97 -10.84
CA ILE A 5 -1.14 -4.67 -10.87
C ILE A 5 -1.52 -4.24 -9.43
N TYR A 6 -1.91 -5.21 -8.60
CA TYR A 6 -2.34 -5.00 -7.22
C TYR A 6 -1.50 -5.82 -6.24
N TYR A 7 -1.15 -5.17 -5.14
CA TYR A 7 -0.47 -5.75 -4.00
C TYR A 7 -1.43 -5.93 -2.82
N GLU A 8 -1.21 -6.99 -2.05
CA GLU A 8 -1.86 -7.19 -0.76
C GLU A 8 -0.97 -6.74 0.39
N PHE A 9 -1.53 -6.75 1.60
CA PHE A 9 -0.82 -6.40 2.84
C PHE A 9 0.58 -7.03 2.94
N LYS A 10 0.69 -8.35 2.72
CA LYS A 10 1.96 -9.07 2.80
C LYS A 10 2.97 -8.58 1.77
N ASP A 11 2.53 -8.39 0.52
CA ASP A 11 3.39 -7.88 -0.55
C ASP A 11 3.92 -6.48 -0.20
N VAL A 12 3.06 -5.61 0.37
CA VAL A 12 3.46 -4.25 0.76
C VAL A 12 4.51 -4.26 1.86
N LEU A 13 4.36 -5.10 2.88
CA LEU A 13 5.38 -5.22 3.94
C LEU A 13 6.71 -5.74 3.37
N GLU A 14 6.66 -6.71 2.48
CA GLU A 14 7.85 -7.30 1.86
C GLU A 14 8.59 -6.31 0.97
N LEU A 15 7.86 -5.52 0.16
CA LEU A 15 8.42 -4.57 -0.79
C LEU A 15 8.92 -3.28 -0.12
N THR A 16 8.18 -2.76 0.85
CA THR A 16 8.48 -1.45 1.47
C THR A 16 9.24 -1.56 2.79
N LYS A 17 9.40 -2.79 3.31
CA LYS A 17 10.08 -3.10 4.59
C LYS A 17 9.54 -2.33 5.79
N ILE A 18 8.28 -1.92 5.75
CA ILE A 18 7.62 -1.27 6.89
C ILE A 18 7.06 -2.28 7.87
N SER A 19 6.81 -1.83 9.10
CA SER A 19 6.09 -2.64 10.09
C SER A 19 4.59 -2.73 9.76
N GLU A 20 3.94 -3.79 10.25
CA GLU A 20 2.48 -3.91 10.18
C GLU A 20 1.78 -2.71 10.83
N ARG A 21 2.30 -2.23 11.96
CA ARG A 21 1.77 -1.04 12.64
C ARG A 21 1.78 0.17 11.69
N THR A 22 2.90 0.41 11.03
CA THR A 22 3.05 1.51 10.05
C THR A 22 2.08 1.34 8.89
N PHE A 23 1.92 0.12 8.37
CA PHE A 23 0.94 -0.17 7.33
C PHE A 23 -0.48 0.21 7.78
N ARG A 24 -0.90 -0.20 8.98
CA ARG A 24 -2.25 0.07 9.52
C ARG A 24 -2.55 1.57 9.66
N TYR A 25 -1.57 2.38 10.05
CA TYR A 25 -1.74 3.84 10.10
C TYR A 25 -1.88 4.42 8.69
N ARG A 26 -0.98 4.07 7.78
CA ARG A 26 -0.98 4.61 6.42
C ARG A 26 -2.21 4.20 5.63
N ILE A 27 -2.60 2.92 5.67
CA ILE A 27 -3.80 2.46 4.94
C ILE A 27 -5.06 3.18 5.40
N LYS A 28 -5.14 3.59 6.67
CA LYS A 28 -6.27 4.37 7.20
C LYS A 28 -6.31 5.77 6.57
N GLU A 29 -5.17 6.44 6.47
CA GLU A 29 -5.05 7.75 5.81
C GLU A 29 -5.32 7.65 4.30
N LEU A 30 -4.72 6.65 3.64
CA LEU A 30 -4.87 6.44 2.20
C LEU A 30 -6.29 6.04 1.81
N LYS A 31 -7.00 5.29 2.66
CA LYS A 31 -8.44 5.00 2.44
C LYS A 31 -9.25 6.29 2.33
N THR A 32 -8.96 7.29 3.16
CA THR A 32 -9.63 8.59 3.10
C THR A 32 -9.16 9.39 1.88
N LYS A 33 -7.85 9.38 1.60
CA LYS A 33 -7.24 10.09 0.46
C LYS A 33 -7.77 9.63 -0.89
N TYR A 34 -7.94 8.32 -1.07
CA TYR A 34 -8.36 7.68 -2.32
C TYR A 34 -9.81 7.20 -2.31
N LYS A 35 -10.66 7.76 -1.43
CA LYS A 35 -12.06 7.33 -1.28
C LYS A 35 -12.86 7.38 -2.60
N ASP A 36 -12.53 8.34 -3.48
CA ASP A 36 -13.21 8.58 -4.76
C ASP A 36 -12.49 7.89 -5.93
N GLN A 37 -11.44 7.12 -5.67
CA GLN A 37 -10.61 6.41 -6.66
C GLN A 37 -10.49 4.92 -6.30
N PRO A 38 -11.59 4.14 -6.37
CA PRO A 38 -11.61 2.75 -5.93
C PRO A 38 -10.64 1.84 -6.72
N ASP A 39 -10.27 2.22 -7.93
CA ASP A 39 -9.29 1.47 -8.74
C ASP A 39 -7.87 1.50 -8.16
N LEU A 40 -7.55 2.51 -7.33
CA LEU A 40 -6.25 2.65 -6.68
C LEU A 40 -6.19 1.92 -5.34
N LEU A 41 -7.27 1.97 -4.56
CA LEU A 41 -7.32 1.36 -3.24
C LEU A 41 -8.72 0.88 -2.90
N TYR A 42 -8.86 -0.44 -2.72
CA TYR A 42 -10.12 -1.02 -2.26
C TYR A 42 -9.88 -2.26 -1.41
N LYS A 43 -10.92 -2.72 -0.73
CA LYS A 43 -10.91 -3.97 0.04
C LYS A 43 -11.75 -5.01 -0.69
N LYS A 44 -11.18 -6.18 -0.94
CA LYS A 44 -11.89 -7.34 -1.50
C LYS A 44 -11.89 -8.45 -0.46
N ARG A 45 -13.08 -8.79 0.07
CA ARG A 45 -13.25 -9.69 1.21
C ARG A 45 -12.43 -9.21 2.41
N HIS A 46 -11.37 -9.94 2.78
CA HIS A 46 -10.50 -9.64 3.91
C HIS A 46 -9.14 -9.04 3.52
N SER A 47 -8.85 -8.92 2.21
CA SER A 47 -7.57 -8.39 1.72
C SER A 47 -7.71 -6.99 1.14
N TRP A 48 -6.73 -6.14 1.43
CA TRP A 48 -6.53 -4.89 0.71
C TRP A 48 -5.98 -5.16 -0.68
N LYS A 49 -6.45 -4.36 -1.65
CA LYS A 49 -5.95 -4.31 -3.01
C LYS A 49 -5.40 -2.91 -3.24
N ILE A 50 -4.08 -2.84 -3.34
CA ILE A 50 -3.31 -1.61 -3.42
C ILE A 50 -2.68 -1.57 -4.79
N HIS A 51 -3.10 -0.62 -5.62
CA HIS A 51 -2.57 -0.49 -6.97
C HIS A 51 -1.08 -0.13 -6.91
N ILE A 52 -0.28 -0.69 -7.82
CA ILE A 52 1.18 -0.48 -7.87
C ILE A 52 1.57 1.00 -7.92
N SER A 53 0.76 1.84 -8.57
CA SER A 53 1.03 3.28 -8.69
C SER A 53 1.02 4.02 -7.35
N ILE A 54 0.39 3.48 -6.30
CA ILE A 54 0.34 4.10 -4.97
C ILE A 54 1.20 3.36 -3.94
N LEU A 55 2.01 2.39 -4.36
CA LEU A 55 2.88 1.63 -3.45
C LEU A 55 3.87 2.55 -2.72
N PHE A 56 4.34 3.62 -3.40
CA PHE A 56 5.29 4.58 -2.84
C PHE A 56 4.76 5.29 -1.58
N GLU A 57 3.44 5.39 -1.42
CA GLU A 57 2.81 5.96 -0.22
C GLU A 57 3.11 5.15 1.05
N PHE A 58 3.54 3.90 0.90
CA PHE A 58 3.97 3.02 1.99
C PHE A 58 5.48 3.06 2.26
N ASN A 59 6.29 3.70 1.41
CA ASN A 59 7.74 3.74 1.59
C ASN A 59 8.14 4.44 2.89
N ASN A 60 9.13 3.92 3.59
CA ASN A 60 9.60 4.53 4.83
C ASN A 60 10.16 5.94 4.55
N LYS A 61 9.69 6.96 5.28
CA LYS A 61 10.09 8.36 5.04
C LYS A 61 11.59 8.59 5.25
N TYR A 62 12.24 7.71 6.00
CA TYR A 62 13.62 7.84 6.44
C TYR A 62 14.62 6.96 5.69
N THR A 63 14.17 6.06 4.80
CA THR A 63 15.08 5.19 4.03
C THR A 63 15.49 5.76 2.67
N ASN A 64 15.02 6.95 2.30
CA ASN A 64 15.64 7.76 1.23
C ASN A 64 16.85 8.54 1.77
N LYS A 65 17.76 7.85 2.46
CA LYS A 65 19.14 8.31 2.63
C LYS A 65 19.97 7.46 1.70
N ASN A 66 20.19 7.98 0.48
CA ASN A 66 21.33 7.58 -0.34
C ASN A 66 22.62 7.78 0.46
#